data_AF-A0A0P6Y155-F1
#
_entry.id   AF-A0A0P6Y155-F1
#
_cell.length_a   1.000
_cell.length_b   1.000
_cell.length_c   1.000
_cell.angle_alpha   90.00
_cell.angle_beta   90.00
_cell.angle_gamma   90.00
#
_symmetry.space_group_name_H-M   'P 1'
#
loop_
_entity.id
_entity.type
_entity.pdbx_description
1 polymer ?
#
loop_
_entity_poly.entity_id
_entity_poly.type
_entity_poly.pdbx_seq_one_letter_code
_entity_poly.pdbx_strand_id
1 'polypeptide(L)'
;MAELQVSHQRSLEQQRAEHAWNAVQSAKRALKDKEKELRSLARSAPASIQSNGLGQTLAFWKAKKEPHHSALYDALSDWLKKQLGVQSGDLVEWIATTATSLQYRHATAEAMAYLNWYKRFAEADLKSE
;
A
#
# COMPACT_ATOMS: atom_id res chain seq x y z
N MET A 1 -20.17 33.66 23.50
CA MET A 1 -18.76 33.23 23.38
C MET A 1 -18.76 32.02 22.47
N ALA A 2 -18.10 32.14 21.30
CA ALA A 2 -18.27 31.25 20.15
C ALA A 2 -17.88 29.79 20.42
N GLU A 3 -18.67 28.85 19.89
CA GLU A 3 -18.32 27.43 19.80
C GLU A 3 -17.09 27.28 18.88
N LEU A 4 -16.03 26.68 19.41
CA LEU A 4 -14.85 26.32 18.64
C LEU A 4 -15.24 25.20 17.66
N GLN A 5 -15.42 25.54 16.40
CA GLN A 5 -15.56 24.56 15.32
C GLN A 5 -14.21 23.84 15.14
N VAL A 6 -14.08 22.68 15.78
CA VAL A 6 -12.89 21.84 15.68
C VAL A 6 -12.80 21.29 14.25
N SER A 7 -11.76 21.69 13.52
CA SER A 7 -11.43 21.08 12.22
C SER A 7 -11.10 19.60 12.41
N HIS A 8 -11.95 18.70 11.90
CA HIS A 8 -11.72 17.25 11.86
C HIS A 8 -10.76 16.84 10.72
N GLN A 9 -9.75 17.64 10.41
CA GLN A 9 -8.71 17.22 9.45
C GLN A 9 -7.91 16.07 10.04
N ARG A 10 -8.11 14.86 9.50
CA ARG A 10 -7.32 13.69 9.84
C ARG A 10 -5.88 13.86 9.39
N SER A 11 -4.94 13.55 10.27
CA SER A 11 -3.52 13.52 9.92
C SER A 11 -3.25 12.51 8.81
N LEU A 12 -2.18 12.71 8.02
CA LEU A 12 -1.79 11.77 6.96
C LEU A 12 -1.53 10.37 7.52
N GLU A 13 -0.97 10.24 8.72
CA GLU A 13 -0.81 8.96 9.42
C GLU A 13 -2.15 8.26 9.68
N GLN A 14 -3.16 9.00 10.15
CA GLN A 14 -4.50 8.43 10.36
C GLN A 14 -5.18 8.01 9.04
N GLN A 15 -4.86 8.68 7.93
CA GLN A 15 -5.36 8.30 6.61
C GLN A 15 -4.66 7.04 6.08
N ARG A 16 -3.33 6.94 6.24
CA ARG A 16 -2.56 5.71 5.93
C ARG A 16 -3.12 4.53 6.71
N ALA A 17 -3.28 4.70 8.03
CA ALA A 17 -3.77 3.67 8.92
C ALA A 17 -5.16 3.17 8.50
N GLU A 18 -6.10 4.08 8.23
CA GLU A 18 -7.45 3.71 7.78
C GLU A 18 -7.46 2.99 6.44
N HIS A 19 -6.73 3.51 5.45
CA HIS A 19 -6.67 2.87 4.15
C HIS A 19 -6.06 1.46 4.25
N ALA A 20 -4.94 1.33 4.96
CA ALA A 20 -4.28 0.05 5.19
C ALA A 20 -5.17 -0.94 5.95
N TRP A 21 -5.87 -0.48 6.99
CA TRP A 21 -6.84 -1.30 7.73
C TRP A 21 -7.93 -1.85 6.81
N ASN A 22 -8.59 -0.97 6.06
CA ASN A 22 -9.67 -1.35 5.16
C ASN A 22 -9.20 -2.31 4.06
N ALA A 23 -7.99 -2.10 3.55
CA ALA A 23 -7.38 -2.98 2.56
C ALA A 23 -7.10 -4.38 3.13
N VAL A 24 -6.51 -4.48 4.33
CA VAL A 24 -6.25 -5.76 5.00
C VAL A 24 -7.55 -6.50 5.29
N GLN A 25 -8.57 -5.83 5.81
CA GLN A 25 -9.87 -6.45 6.10
C GLN A 25 -10.57 -6.93 4.83
N SER A 26 -10.47 -6.18 3.74
CA SER A 26 -11.01 -6.58 2.44
C SER A 26 -10.28 -7.80 1.87
N ALA A 27 -8.94 -7.80 1.95
CA ALA A 27 -8.13 -8.93 1.52
C ALA A 27 -8.42 -10.18 2.37
N LYS A 28 -8.56 -10.05 3.69
CA LYS A 28 -8.93 -11.15 4.60
C LYS A 28 -10.23 -11.84 4.17
N ARG A 29 -11.26 -11.06 3.83
CA ARG A 29 -12.55 -11.58 3.34
C ARG A 29 -12.43 -12.29 1.99
N ALA A 30 -11.64 -11.74 1.07
CA ALA A 30 -11.49 -12.25 -0.29
C ALA A 30 -10.58 -13.48 -0.38
N LEU A 31 -9.52 -13.52 0.42
CA LEU A 31 -8.42 -14.47 0.26
C LEU A 31 -8.56 -15.76 1.06
N LYS A 32 -9.35 -15.79 2.15
CA LYS A 32 -9.64 -16.96 3.01
C LYS A 32 -8.47 -17.92 3.31
N ASP A 33 -8.08 -18.78 2.36
CA ASP A 33 -6.96 -19.72 2.47
C ASP A 33 -5.58 -19.08 2.22
N LYS A 34 -5.53 -17.90 1.58
CA LYS A 34 -4.29 -17.17 1.25
C LYS A 34 -3.91 -16.05 2.21
N GLU A 35 -4.54 -16.01 3.39
CA GLU A 35 -4.22 -15.03 4.45
C GLU A 35 -2.74 -15.12 4.89
N LYS A 36 -2.19 -16.33 4.98
CA LYS A 36 -0.81 -16.58 5.45
C LYS A 36 0.22 -16.04 4.46
N GLU A 37 0.00 -16.27 3.17
CA GLU A 37 0.84 -15.79 2.09
C GLU A 37 0.80 -14.26 2.01
N LEU A 38 -0.38 -13.64 2.16
CA LEU A 38 -0.48 -12.18 2.23
C LEU A 38 0.26 -11.62 3.45
N ARG A 39 0.11 -12.25 4.63
CA ARG A 39 0.84 -11.86 5.85
C ARG A 39 2.35 -11.91 5.63
N SER A 40 2.85 -12.98 5.00
CA SER A 40 4.27 -13.14 4.69
C SER A 40 4.76 -12.07 3.71
N LEU A 41 4.00 -11.83 2.64
CA LEU A 41 4.30 -10.82 1.64
C LEU A 41 4.33 -9.40 2.24
N ALA A 42 3.35 -9.06 3.07
CA ALA A 42 3.30 -7.76 3.76
C ALA A 42 4.52 -7.53 4.67
N ARG A 43 5.05 -8.58 5.29
CA ARG A 43 6.24 -8.50 6.14
C ARG A 43 7.52 -8.21 5.36
N SER A 44 7.66 -8.80 4.17
CA SER A 44 8.85 -8.65 3.33
C SER A 44 8.80 -7.42 2.42
N ALA A 45 7.61 -6.89 2.13
CA ALA A 45 7.40 -5.80 1.18
C ALA A 45 8.28 -4.55 1.40
N PRO A 46 8.43 -3.97 2.61
CA PRO A 46 9.32 -2.82 2.81
C PRO A 46 10.79 -3.14 2.46
N ALA A 47 11.26 -4.34 2.82
CA ALA A 47 12.62 -4.77 2.50
C ALA A 47 12.80 -4.99 0.99
N SER A 48 11.81 -5.53 0.29
CA SER A 48 11.85 -5.66 -1.18
C SER A 48 11.99 -4.31 -1.87
N ILE A 49 11.24 -3.29 -1.43
CA ILE A 49 11.35 -1.92 -1.97
C ILE A 49 12.73 -1.33 -1.67
N GLN A 50 13.26 -1.54 -0.46
CA GLN A 50 14.58 -1.03 -0.09
C GLN A 50 15.70 -1.65 -0.94
N SER A 51 15.64 -2.96 -1.21
CA SER A 51 16.69 -3.66 -1.96
C SER A 51 16.57 -3.52 -3.48
N ASN A 52 15.35 -3.55 -4.02
CA ASN A 52 15.09 -3.63 -5.46
C ASN A 52 14.46 -2.36 -6.04
N GLY A 53 14.01 -1.44 -5.20
CA GLY A 53 13.25 -0.26 -5.59
C GLY A 53 11.75 -0.53 -5.76
N LEU A 54 10.98 0.56 -5.76
CA LEU A 54 9.50 0.53 -5.85
C LEU A 54 9.04 -0.06 -7.19
N GLY A 55 9.59 0.41 -8.31
CA GLY A 55 9.14 -0.01 -9.64
C GLY A 55 9.31 -1.51 -9.90
N GLN A 56 10.48 -2.07 -9.59
CA GLN A 56 10.75 -3.50 -9.77
C GLN A 56 9.89 -4.36 -8.84
N THR A 57 9.69 -3.92 -7.59
CA THR A 57 8.85 -4.63 -6.62
C THR A 57 7.39 -4.69 -7.07
N LEU A 58 6.83 -3.57 -7.52
CA LEU A 58 5.47 -3.51 -8.05
C LEU A 58 5.30 -4.37 -9.32
N ALA A 59 6.27 -4.31 -10.23
CA ALA A 59 6.27 -5.13 -11.44
C ALA A 59 6.33 -6.63 -11.12
N PHE A 60 7.13 -7.01 -10.12
CA PHE A 60 7.24 -8.39 -9.65
C PHE A 60 5.91 -8.91 -9.08
N TRP A 61 5.25 -8.15 -8.18
CA TRP A 61 3.95 -8.55 -7.64
C TRP A 61 2.89 -8.69 -8.74
N LYS A 62 2.85 -7.74 -9.67
CA LYS A 62 1.95 -7.79 -10.83
C LYS A 62 2.20 -9.02 -11.71
N ALA A 63 3.45 -9.44 -11.88
CA ALA A 63 3.81 -10.61 -12.68
C ALA A 63 3.39 -11.95 -12.05
N LYS A 64 3.24 -12.02 -10.72
CA LYS A 64 2.92 -13.28 -10.02
C LYS A 64 1.54 -13.83 -10.31
N LYS A 65 0.55 -12.97 -10.62
CA LYS A 65 -0.85 -13.36 -10.88
C LYS A 65 -1.48 -14.20 -9.75
N GLU A 66 -0.99 -14.06 -8.53
CA GLU A 66 -1.52 -14.74 -7.35
C GLU A 66 -2.39 -13.78 -6.54
N PRO A 67 -3.53 -14.24 -5.98
CA PRO A 67 -4.48 -13.34 -5.31
C PRO A 67 -3.89 -12.47 -4.18
N HIS A 68 -2.95 -13.01 -3.39
CA HIS A 68 -2.31 -12.26 -2.30
C HIS A 68 -1.31 -11.20 -2.81
N HIS A 69 -0.64 -11.46 -3.94
CA HIS A 69 0.21 -10.47 -4.61
C HIS A 69 -0.64 -9.33 -5.19
N SER A 70 -1.75 -9.67 -5.86
CA SER A 70 -2.70 -8.67 -6.36
C SER A 70 -3.28 -7.83 -5.22
N ALA A 71 -3.70 -8.45 -4.12
CA ALA A 71 -4.28 -7.72 -2.99
C ALA A 71 -3.34 -6.66 -2.40
N LEU A 72 -2.04 -6.96 -2.26
CA LEU A 72 -1.08 -5.97 -1.78
C LEU A 72 -0.73 -4.93 -2.85
N TYR A 73 -0.57 -5.37 -4.11
CA TYR A 73 -0.31 -4.48 -5.25
C TYR A 73 -1.43 -3.45 -5.40
N ASP A 74 -2.69 -3.88 -5.43
CA ASP A 74 -3.85 -3.02 -5.61
C ASP A 74 -3.97 -2.04 -4.45
N ALA A 75 -3.83 -2.51 -3.20
CA ALA A 75 -3.88 -1.65 -2.03
C ALA A 75 -2.80 -0.55 -2.03
N LEU A 76 -1.56 -0.89 -2.38
CA LEU A 76 -0.49 0.10 -2.44
C LEU A 76 -0.65 1.03 -3.66
N SER A 77 -1.07 0.47 -4.80
CA SER A 77 -1.30 1.21 -6.04
C SER A 77 -2.37 2.28 -5.86
N ASP A 78 -3.52 1.90 -5.29
CA ASP A 78 -4.63 2.81 -5.01
C ASP A 78 -4.21 3.92 -4.04
N TRP A 79 -3.49 3.58 -2.97
CA TRP A 79 -2.98 4.57 -2.03
C TRP A 79 -2.04 5.57 -2.70
N LEU A 80 -1.04 5.08 -3.43
CA LEU A 80 -0.04 5.94 -4.08
C LEU A 80 -0.65 6.81 -5.16
N LYS A 81 -1.56 6.27 -5.98
CA LYS A 81 -2.27 7.06 -7.00
C LYS A 81 -3.03 8.22 -6.38
N LYS A 82 -3.73 7.97 -5.27
CA LYS A 82 -4.42 9.03 -4.51
C LYS A 82 -3.44 10.10 -4.00
N GLN A 83 -2.33 9.70 -3.39
CA GLN A 83 -1.35 10.65 -2.84
C GLN A 83 -0.58 11.44 -3.90
N LEU A 84 -0.39 10.86 -5.09
CA LEU A 84 0.37 11.45 -6.19
C LEU A 84 -0.52 12.17 -7.22
N GLY A 85 -1.85 12.13 -7.05
CA GLY A 85 -2.81 12.72 -7.98
C GLY A 85 -2.88 12.02 -9.33
N VAL A 86 -2.50 10.73 -9.40
CA VAL A 86 -2.53 9.93 -10.63
C VAL A 86 -3.97 9.45 -10.87
N GLN A 87 -4.64 10.07 -11.85
CA GLN A 87 -6.09 9.91 -12.06
C GLN A 87 -6.48 8.55 -12.65
N SER A 88 -5.64 7.95 -13.48
CA SER A 88 -5.94 6.70 -14.18
C SER A 88 -4.68 6.02 -14.68
N GLY A 89 -4.80 4.74 -15.02
CA GLY A 89 -3.71 3.96 -15.61
C GLY A 89 -2.99 3.06 -14.60
N ASP A 90 -2.01 2.33 -15.10
CA ASP A 90 -1.23 1.40 -14.30
C ASP A 90 -0.09 2.10 -13.56
N LEU A 91 0.09 1.83 -12.27
CA LEU A 91 1.14 2.52 -11.50
C LEU A 91 2.54 2.15 -11.98
N VAL A 92 2.76 0.90 -12.41
CA VAL A 92 4.06 0.48 -12.95
C VAL A 92 4.37 1.21 -14.25
N GLU A 93 3.39 1.32 -15.15
CA GLU A 93 3.51 2.13 -16.36
C GLU A 93 3.82 3.60 -16.03
N TRP A 94 3.07 4.22 -15.12
CA TRP A 94 3.29 5.60 -14.72
C TRP A 94 4.71 5.83 -14.16
N ILE A 95 5.20 4.91 -13.31
CA ILE A 95 6.57 4.95 -12.78
C ILE A 95 7.60 4.89 -13.92
N ALA A 96 7.37 4.05 -14.94
CA ALA A 96 8.32 3.80 -16.01
C ALA A 96 8.35 4.91 -17.07
N THR A 97 7.22 5.57 -17.34
CA THR A 97 7.08 6.45 -18.52
C THR A 97 6.83 7.91 -18.17
N THR A 98 6.29 8.20 -16.98
CA THR A 98 5.75 9.53 -16.65
C THR A 98 6.39 10.15 -15.41
N ALA A 99 6.71 9.35 -14.40
CA ALA A 99 7.19 9.87 -13.12
C ALA A 99 8.55 10.57 -13.26
N THR A 100 8.62 11.81 -12.76
CA THR A 100 9.91 12.48 -12.54
C THR A 100 10.68 11.82 -11.41
N SER A 101 12.00 12.03 -11.34
CA SER A 101 12.82 11.52 -10.22
C SER A 101 12.36 12.02 -8.86
N LEU A 102 11.78 13.23 -8.77
CA LEU A 102 11.22 13.76 -7.54
C LEU A 102 9.95 12.98 -7.14
N GLN A 103 9.03 12.79 -8.09
CA GLN A 103 7.80 12.02 -7.87
C GLN A 103 8.10 10.56 -7.52
N TYR A 104 9.09 9.93 -8.15
CA TYR A 104 9.50 8.56 -7.84
C TYR A 104 10.05 8.44 -6.41
N ARG A 105 10.89 9.38 -5.96
CA ARG A 105 11.38 9.42 -4.57
C ARG A 105 10.24 9.63 -3.58
N HIS A 106 9.31 10.54 -3.89
CA HIS A 106 8.14 10.78 -3.06
C HIS A 106 7.26 9.53 -2.96
N ALA A 107 6.95 8.88 -4.08
CA ALA A 107 6.21 7.63 -4.13
C ALA A 107 6.88 6.52 -3.30
N THR A 108 8.20 6.42 -3.38
CA THR A 108 8.97 5.42 -2.62
C THR A 108 8.88 5.69 -1.11
N ALA A 109 9.06 6.93 -0.67
CA ALA A 109 8.93 7.30 0.74
C ALA A 109 7.50 7.06 1.26
N GLU A 110 6.49 7.44 0.47
CA GLU A 110 5.08 7.22 0.80
C GLU A 110 4.73 5.73 0.89
N ALA A 111 5.26 4.92 -0.03
CA ALA A 111 5.07 3.47 -0.01
C ALA A 111 5.62 2.83 1.26
N MET A 112 6.82 3.24 1.69
CA MET A 112 7.44 2.74 2.92
C MET A 112 6.61 3.11 4.16
N ALA A 113 6.12 4.35 4.24
CA ALA A 113 5.27 4.80 5.34
C ALA A 113 3.94 4.05 5.39
N TYR A 114 3.29 3.86 4.24
CA TYR A 114 2.05 3.09 4.13
C TYR A 114 2.23 1.61 4.48
N LEU A 115 3.29 0.97 3.96
CA LEU A 115 3.55 -0.46 4.19
C LEU A 115 3.88 -0.76 5.65
N ASN A 116 4.39 0.20 6.42
CA ASN A 116 4.52 0.04 7.87
C ASN A 116 3.16 -0.21 8.53
N TRP A 117 2.13 0.57 8.19
CA TRP A 117 0.76 0.35 8.68
C TRP A 117 0.18 -0.96 8.15
N TYR A 118 0.26 -1.20 6.84
CA TYR A 118 -0.27 -2.42 6.23
C TYR A 118 0.32 -3.68 6.87
N LYS A 119 1.65 -3.72 7.05
CA LYS A 119 2.36 -4.81 7.72
C LYS A 119 1.86 -5.03 9.15
N ARG A 120 1.71 -3.96 9.95
CA ARG A 120 1.24 -4.08 11.34
C ARG A 120 -0.18 -4.65 11.41
N PHE A 121 -1.09 -4.20 10.54
CA PHE A 121 -2.45 -4.74 10.51
C PHE A 121 -2.53 -6.16 9.95
N ALA A 122 -1.74 -6.47 8.91
CA ALA A 122 -1.62 -7.84 8.43
C ALA A 122 -1.12 -8.78 9.53
N GLU A 123 -0.17 -8.32 10.35
CA GLU A 123 0.33 -9.06 11.51
C GLU A 123 -0.69 -9.19 12.66
N ALA A 124 -1.60 -8.22 12.81
CA ALA A 124 -2.63 -8.27 13.84
C ALA A 124 -3.81 -9.17 13.46
N ASP A 125 -4.25 -9.13 12.19
CA ASP A 125 -5.55 -9.68 11.79
C ASP A 125 -5.52 -10.89 10.87
N LEU A 126 -4.44 -11.11 10.12
CA LEU A 126 -4.35 -12.28 9.23
C LEU A 126 -3.79 -13.48 9.98
N LYS A 127 -4.26 -14.68 9.65
CA LYS A 127 -3.77 -15.92 10.28
C LYS A 127 -2.24 -16.02 10.24
N SER A 128 -1.65 -16.35 11.39
CA SER A 128 -0.32 -16.97 11.46
C SER A 128 -0.44 -18.47 11.15
N GLU A 129 0.70 -19.19 11.11
CA GLU A 129 0.80 -20.66 10.96
C GLU A 129 -0.36 -21.46 11.57
#